data_AF-A0A961TXJ5-F1
#
_entry.id   AF-A0A961TXJ5-F1
#
_cell.length_a   1.000
_cell.length_b   1.000
_cell.length_c   1.000
_cell.angle_alpha   90.00
_cell.angle_beta   90.00
_cell.angle_gamma   90.00
#
_symmetry.space_group_name_H-M   'P 1'
#
loop_
_entity.id
_entity.type
_entity.pdbx_description
1 polymer ?
#
loop_
_entity_poly.entity_id
_entity_poly.type
_entity_poly.pdbx_seq_one_letter_code
_entity_poly.pdbx_strand_id
1 'polypeptide(L)'
;MMSISWNEIVAIYQSQPWWVWPLGMLAIWFAAKWLRQRCISYVERPVITADGFRQCGVQVDFAAGTITLPRGDSYPVSYVRGLRWEDYSTAGKYRAYIDVDDLERPLHPVFFSTADAPEAFVARLRSTIEKAGGPRFAASGADRFDIIERDLSDPVTAAVATRVAGQGRRVSYARVG
;
A
#
# COMPACT_ATOMS: atom_id res chain seq x y z
N MET A 1 -21.58 -27.87 -40.46
CA MET A 1 -21.62 -27.27 -39.10
C MET A 1 -21.89 -28.39 -38.12
N MET A 2 -20.91 -28.78 -37.32
CA MET A 2 -21.05 -29.89 -36.36
C MET A 2 -21.52 -29.27 -35.04
N SER A 3 -22.80 -29.39 -34.73
CA SER A 3 -23.38 -28.90 -33.47
C SER A 3 -23.14 -29.95 -32.38
N ILE A 4 -22.18 -29.70 -31.51
CA ILE A 4 -21.95 -30.54 -30.33
C ILE A 4 -23.21 -30.48 -29.46
N SER A 5 -23.81 -31.64 -29.22
CA SER A 5 -25.00 -31.76 -28.38
C SER A 5 -24.62 -31.72 -26.89
N TRP A 6 -25.53 -31.24 -26.03
CA TRP A 6 -25.27 -31.18 -24.58
C TRP A 6 -24.98 -32.56 -23.97
N ASN A 7 -25.59 -33.62 -24.52
CA ASN A 7 -25.34 -35.00 -24.11
C ASN A 7 -23.92 -35.49 -24.45
N GLU A 8 -23.35 -35.07 -25.59
CA GLU A 8 -21.95 -35.37 -25.93
C GLU A 8 -20.99 -34.69 -24.96
N ILE A 9 -21.27 -33.45 -24.54
CA ILE A 9 -20.44 -32.73 -23.56
C ILE A 9 -20.44 -33.47 -22.22
N VAL A 10 -21.62 -33.91 -21.74
CA VAL A 10 -21.75 -34.66 -20.50
C VAL A 10 -21.06 -36.02 -20.58
N ALA A 11 -21.19 -36.73 -21.70
CA ALA A 11 -20.53 -38.02 -21.91
C ALA A 11 -19.01 -37.89 -21.93
N ILE A 12 -18.48 -36.86 -22.59
CA ILE A 12 -17.04 -36.54 -22.57
C ILE A 12 -16.59 -36.29 -21.12
N TYR A 13 -17.33 -35.51 -20.35
CA TYR A 13 -16.98 -35.16 -18.96
C TYR A 13 -17.02 -36.36 -18.00
N GLN A 14 -17.98 -37.26 -18.16
CA GLN A 14 -18.08 -38.50 -17.37
C GLN A 14 -17.01 -39.53 -17.76
N SER A 15 -16.54 -39.51 -19.02
CA SER A 15 -15.47 -40.40 -19.49
C SER A 15 -14.06 -39.97 -19.07
N GLN A 16 -13.91 -38.75 -18.54
CA GLN A 16 -12.62 -38.25 -18.07
C GLN A 16 -12.17 -39.02 -16.81
N PRO A 17 -10.90 -39.46 -16.74
CA PRO A 17 -10.32 -40.00 -15.52
C PRO A 17 -10.49 -39.03 -14.33
N TRP A 18 -10.74 -39.58 -13.14
CA TRP A 18 -11.01 -38.77 -11.93
C TRP A 18 -9.90 -37.76 -11.60
N TRP A 19 -8.65 -38.02 -12.00
CA TRP A 19 -7.49 -37.14 -11.78
C TRP A 19 -7.49 -35.87 -12.65
N VAL A 20 -8.28 -35.82 -13.74
CA VAL A 20 -8.38 -34.64 -14.61
C VAL A 20 -8.93 -33.45 -13.84
N TRP A 21 -9.84 -33.70 -12.91
CA TRP A 21 -10.47 -32.69 -12.07
C TRP A 21 -9.52 -31.98 -11.09
N PRO A 22 -8.74 -32.69 -10.25
CA PRO A 22 -7.74 -32.04 -9.39
C PRO A 22 -6.64 -31.36 -10.22
N LEU A 23 -6.21 -31.93 -11.35
CA LEU A 23 -5.24 -31.26 -12.23
C LEU A 23 -5.81 -29.98 -12.86
N GLY A 24 -7.06 -30.01 -13.32
CA GLY A 24 -7.76 -28.83 -13.83
C GLY A 24 -7.90 -27.74 -12.76
N MET A 25 -8.28 -28.11 -11.53
CA MET A 25 -8.36 -27.18 -10.40
C MET A 25 -7.00 -26.59 -10.03
N LEU A 26 -5.93 -27.40 -10.05
CA LEU A 26 -4.58 -26.95 -9.80
C LEU A 26 -4.11 -25.97 -10.87
N ALA A 27 -4.39 -26.26 -12.15
CA ALA A 27 -4.08 -25.35 -13.26
C ALA A 27 -4.83 -24.00 -13.12
N ILE A 28 -6.12 -24.03 -12.79
CA ILE A 28 -6.92 -22.82 -12.54
C ILE A 28 -6.34 -22.03 -11.36
N TRP A 29 -5.97 -22.72 -10.27
CA TRP A 29 -5.38 -22.08 -9.10
C TRP A 29 -4.04 -21.40 -9.43
N PHE A 30 -3.16 -22.07 -10.17
CA PHE A 30 -1.90 -21.49 -10.63
C PHE A 30 -2.13 -20.29 -11.55
N ALA A 31 -3.07 -20.39 -12.49
CA ALA A 31 -3.43 -19.29 -13.38
C ALA A 31 -3.95 -18.07 -12.58
N ALA A 32 -4.83 -18.31 -11.60
CA ALA A 32 -5.35 -17.26 -10.72
C ALA A 32 -4.25 -16.62 -9.87
N LYS A 33 -3.35 -17.42 -9.29
CA LYS A 33 -2.20 -16.93 -8.52
C LYS A 33 -1.26 -16.09 -9.39
N TRP A 34 -0.96 -16.56 -10.59
CA TRP A 34 -0.10 -15.86 -11.54
C TRP A 34 -0.73 -14.54 -12.01
N LEU A 35 -2.02 -14.55 -12.34
CA LEU A 35 -2.75 -13.35 -12.73
C LEU A 35 -2.75 -12.31 -11.61
N ARG A 36 -3.02 -12.74 -10.37
CA ARG A 36 -2.96 -11.87 -9.19
C ARG A 36 -1.58 -11.22 -9.04
N GLN A 37 -0.51 -11.99 -9.18
CA GLN A 37 0.86 -11.47 -9.08
C GLN A 37 1.13 -10.44 -10.19
N ARG A 38 0.70 -10.72 -11.43
CA ARG A 38 0.82 -9.79 -12.57
C ARG A 38 0.08 -8.48 -12.32
N CYS A 39 -1.14 -8.54 -11.79
CA CYS A 39 -1.91 -7.35 -11.44
C CYS A 39 -1.20 -6.51 -10.37
N ILE A 40 -0.69 -7.15 -9.32
CA ILE A 40 0.07 -6.46 -8.26
C ILE A 40 1.30 -5.76 -8.84
N SER A 41 2.12 -6.47 -9.61
CA SER A 41 3.31 -5.89 -10.24
C SER A 41 2.98 -4.78 -11.24
N TYR A 42 1.82 -4.82 -11.89
CA TYR A 42 1.39 -3.73 -12.78
C TYR A 42 1.00 -2.47 -11.99
N VAL A 43 0.24 -2.63 -10.91
CA VAL A 43 -0.21 -1.53 -10.05
C VAL A 43 0.96 -0.88 -9.29
N GLU A 44 1.96 -1.68 -8.92
CA GLU A 44 3.15 -1.20 -8.21
C GLU A 44 4.17 -0.49 -9.10
N ARG A 45 4.08 -0.61 -10.43
CA ARG A 45 5.00 0.08 -11.34
C ARG A 45 4.78 1.59 -11.30
N PRO A 46 5.82 2.40 -11.03
CA PRO A 46 5.71 3.85 -11.13
C PRO A 46 5.55 4.25 -12.59
N VAL A 47 4.51 5.03 -12.89
CA VAL A 47 4.33 5.71 -14.17
C VAL A 47 4.61 7.18 -13.94
N ILE A 48 5.75 7.65 -14.43
CA ILE A 48 6.17 9.04 -14.35
C ILE A 48 6.01 9.63 -15.76
N THR A 49 5.17 10.66 -15.88
CA THR A 49 4.95 11.39 -17.13
C THR A 49 5.31 12.87 -16.94
N ALA A 50 5.36 13.63 -18.03
CA ALA A 50 5.60 15.07 -17.94
C ALA A 50 4.52 15.78 -17.10
N ASP A 51 3.28 15.31 -17.22
CA ASP A 51 2.05 15.92 -16.71
C ASP A 51 1.57 15.35 -15.37
N GLY A 52 2.07 14.17 -14.97
CA GLY A 52 1.69 13.57 -13.70
C GLY A 52 2.51 12.36 -13.26
N PHE A 53 2.15 11.85 -12.09
CA PHE A 53 2.70 10.63 -11.49
C PHE A 53 1.58 9.68 -11.12
N ARG A 54 1.77 8.37 -11.33
CA ARG A 54 0.83 7.34 -10.89
C ARG A 54 1.56 6.11 -10.36
N GLN A 55 1.20 5.66 -9.15
CA GLN A 55 1.70 4.42 -8.56
C GLN A 55 0.72 3.93 -7.48
N CYS A 56 0.44 2.62 -7.43
CA CYS A 56 -0.39 2.00 -6.38
C CYS A 56 -1.78 2.63 -6.16
N GLY A 57 -2.41 3.13 -7.23
CA GLY A 57 -3.69 3.84 -7.16
C GLY A 57 -3.60 5.28 -6.68
N VAL A 58 -2.40 5.76 -6.32
CA VAL A 58 -2.12 7.18 -6.09
C VAL A 58 -1.81 7.83 -7.42
N GLN A 59 -2.42 8.98 -7.69
CA GLN A 59 -2.18 9.79 -8.88
C GLN A 59 -1.95 11.24 -8.47
N VAL A 60 -0.92 11.88 -9.03
CA VAL A 60 -0.65 13.31 -8.85
C VAL A 60 -0.73 13.96 -10.22
N ASP A 61 -1.58 14.99 -10.33
CA ASP A 61 -1.69 15.84 -11.52
C ASP A 61 -0.92 17.14 -11.27
N PHE A 62 0.09 17.39 -12.10
CA PHE A 62 0.95 18.57 -11.94
C PHE A 62 0.30 19.86 -12.42
N ALA A 63 -0.63 19.78 -13.38
CA ALA A 63 -1.32 20.96 -13.90
C ALA A 63 -2.43 21.41 -12.95
N ALA A 64 -3.19 20.44 -12.41
CA ALA A 64 -4.26 20.72 -11.46
C ALA A 64 -3.76 20.92 -10.02
N GLY A 65 -2.56 20.44 -9.69
CA GLY A 65 -2.05 20.47 -8.31
C GLY A 65 -2.88 19.60 -7.38
N THR A 66 -3.33 18.44 -7.85
CA THR A 66 -4.18 17.53 -7.09
C THR A 66 -3.56 16.15 -6.93
N ILE A 67 -3.85 15.51 -5.80
CA ILE A 67 -3.51 14.12 -5.51
C ILE A 67 -4.81 13.32 -5.36
N THR A 68 -4.94 12.26 -6.15
CA THR A 68 -6.00 11.26 -6.02
C THR A 68 -5.44 10.05 -5.30
N LEU A 69 -6.13 9.62 -4.24
CA LEU A 69 -5.72 8.53 -3.37
C LEU A 69 -6.31 7.19 -3.83
N PRO A 70 -5.83 6.04 -3.34
CA PRO A 70 -6.22 4.72 -3.85
C PRO A 70 -7.71 4.39 -3.72
N ARG A 71 -8.44 5.12 -2.86
CA ARG A 71 -9.89 4.98 -2.66
C ARG A 71 -10.73 5.83 -3.62
N GLY A 72 -10.09 6.66 -4.44
CA GLY A 72 -10.76 7.55 -5.41
C GLY A 72 -10.96 8.98 -4.92
N ASP A 73 -10.61 9.27 -3.66
CA ASP A 73 -10.72 10.61 -3.09
C ASP A 73 -9.61 11.52 -3.66
N SER A 74 -9.99 12.71 -4.12
CA SER A 74 -9.07 13.69 -4.71
C SER A 74 -8.94 14.92 -3.81
N TYR A 75 -7.71 15.30 -3.50
CA TYR A 75 -7.39 16.44 -2.64
C TYR A 75 -6.38 17.37 -3.32
N PRO A 76 -6.35 18.67 -2.98
CA PRO A 76 -5.23 19.53 -3.33
C PRO A 76 -3.92 19.00 -2.74
N VAL A 77 -2.81 19.09 -3.47
CA VAL A 77 -1.49 18.65 -2.95
C VAL A 77 -1.05 19.46 -1.72
N SER A 78 -1.59 20.67 -1.54
CA SER A 78 -1.37 21.51 -0.36
C SER A 78 -1.92 20.92 0.93
N TYR A 79 -2.87 19.98 0.84
CA TYR A 79 -3.47 19.33 2.00
C TYR A 79 -2.62 18.16 2.51
N VAL A 80 -1.59 17.73 1.78
CA VAL A 80 -0.70 16.67 2.27
C VAL A 80 0.16 17.22 3.41
N ARG A 81 -0.02 16.67 4.61
CA ARG A 81 0.70 17.11 5.82
C ARG A 81 1.99 16.35 6.06
N GLY A 82 2.08 15.12 5.58
CA GLY A 82 3.24 14.28 5.78
C GLY A 82 3.18 12.98 4.99
N LEU A 83 4.34 12.36 4.82
CA LEU A 83 4.50 11.05 4.19
C LEU A 83 5.30 10.17 5.14
N ARG A 84 4.84 8.93 5.33
CA ARG A 84 5.51 7.97 6.24
C ARG A 84 5.51 6.58 5.63
N TRP A 85 6.38 5.69 6.10
CA TRP A 85 6.34 4.29 5.72
C TRP A 85 6.79 3.35 6.84
N GLU A 86 6.41 2.08 6.72
CA GLU A 86 6.80 0.97 7.60
C GLU A 86 7.75 0.03 6.85
N ASP A 87 8.88 -0.30 7.48
CA ASP A 87 9.89 -1.23 6.93
C ASP A 87 9.56 -2.71 7.19
N TYR A 88 8.52 -2.99 7.97
CA TYR A 88 8.12 -4.34 8.35
C TYR A 88 6.80 -4.75 7.67
N SER A 89 6.66 -6.05 7.42
CA SER A 89 5.44 -6.56 6.80
C SER A 89 4.37 -6.82 7.86
N THR A 90 3.15 -6.30 7.64
CA THR A 90 1.97 -6.72 8.40
C THR A 90 1.12 -7.61 7.52
N ALA A 91 0.98 -8.88 7.87
CA ALA A 91 0.27 -9.90 7.08
C ALA A 91 0.82 -10.05 5.64
N GLY A 92 2.15 -9.99 5.48
CA GLY A 92 2.83 -10.16 4.20
C GLY A 92 2.71 -8.97 3.24
N LYS A 93 2.39 -7.78 3.75
CA LYS A 93 2.34 -6.53 2.99
C LYS A 93 3.07 -5.42 3.72
N TYR A 94 3.75 -4.58 2.96
CA TYR A 94 4.42 -3.36 3.43
C TYR A 94 3.54 -2.15 3.18
N ARG A 95 3.73 -1.08 3.95
CA ARG A 95 2.81 0.06 3.97
C ARG A 95 3.54 1.39 3.87
N ALA A 96 3.02 2.27 3.03
CA ALA A 96 3.27 3.71 3.13
C ALA A 96 1.97 4.40 3.57
N TYR A 97 2.09 5.50 4.30
CA TYR A 97 0.97 6.32 4.72
C TYR A 97 1.12 7.73 4.16
N ILE A 98 0.02 8.24 3.64
CA ILE A 98 -0.13 9.62 3.21
C ILE A 98 -1.01 10.30 4.25
N ASP A 99 -0.47 11.30 4.93
CA ASP A 99 -1.18 12.12 5.89
C ASP A 99 -1.77 13.33 5.15
N VAL A 100 -3.09 13.48 5.20
CA VAL A 100 -3.87 14.52 4.52
C VAL A 100 -4.64 15.31 5.56
N ASP A 101 -4.79 16.61 5.31
CA ASP A 101 -5.61 17.52 6.10
C ASP A 101 -7.11 17.26 5.89
N ASP A 102 -7.55 16.07 6.29
CA ASP A 102 -8.93 15.63 6.32
C ASP A 102 -9.27 15.13 7.73
N LEU A 103 -10.34 15.70 8.31
CA LEU A 103 -10.79 15.35 9.65
C LEU A 103 -11.47 13.97 9.69
N GLU A 104 -12.05 13.52 8.57
CA GLU A 104 -12.72 12.22 8.52
C GLU A 104 -11.71 11.09 8.43
N ARG A 105 -10.67 11.26 7.60
CA ARG A 105 -9.64 10.26 7.32
C ARG A 105 -8.29 10.90 7.04
N PRO A 106 -7.53 11.26 8.08
CA PRO A 106 -6.23 11.88 7.86
C PRO A 106 -5.19 10.91 7.30
N LEU A 107 -5.32 9.60 7.55
CA LEU A 107 -4.30 8.61 7.18
C LEU A 107 -4.78 7.67 6.07
N HIS A 108 -4.08 7.72 4.93
CA HIS A 108 -4.35 6.87 3.78
C HIS A 108 -3.22 5.85 3.57
N PRO A 109 -3.46 4.54 3.82
CA PRO A 109 -2.47 3.51 3.59
C PRO A 109 -2.37 3.11 2.11
N VAL A 110 -1.14 2.94 1.65
CA VAL A 110 -0.76 2.40 0.34
C VAL A 110 0.02 1.12 0.58
N PHE A 111 -0.36 0.03 -0.09
CA PHE A 111 0.20 -1.29 0.15
C PHE A 111 1.19 -1.70 -0.93
N PHE A 112 2.26 -2.36 -0.50
CA PHE A 112 3.32 -2.89 -1.36
C PHE A 112 3.62 -4.35 -1.03
N SER A 113 4.06 -5.09 -2.04
CA SER A 113 4.45 -6.49 -1.95
C SER A 113 5.90 -6.70 -1.51
N THR A 114 6.76 -5.67 -1.62
CA THR A 114 8.19 -5.72 -1.29
C THR A 114 8.58 -4.68 -0.23
N ALA A 115 9.65 -4.96 0.51
CA ALA A 115 10.10 -4.14 1.65
C ALA A 115 10.63 -2.76 1.26
N ASP A 116 11.35 -2.68 0.13
CA ASP A 116 11.99 -1.44 -0.31
C ASP A 116 11.05 -0.53 -1.11
N ALA A 117 9.90 -1.04 -1.56
CA ALA A 117 8.97 -0.31 -2.39
C ALA A 117 8.27 0.89 -1.70
N PRO A 118 7.84 0.82 -0.43
CA PRO A 118 7.29 1.94 0.31
C PRO A 118 8.25 3.13 0.39
N GLU A 119 9.52 2.91 0.73
CA GLU A 119 10.53 3.97 0.83
C GLU A 119 10.72 4.64 -0.54
N ALA A 120 10.96 3.84 -1.58
CA ALA A 120 11.13 4.35 -2.94
C ALA A 120 9.88 5.09 -3.45
N PHE A 121 8.69 4.65 -3.05
CA PHE A 121 7.44 5.34 -3.34
C PHE A 121 7.34 6.69 -2.63
N VAL A 122 7.63 6.76 -1.33
CA VAL A 122 7.61 8.00 -0.56
C VAL A 122 8.61 9.01 -1.12
N ALA A 123 9.82 8.57 -1.46
CA ALA A 123 10.83 9.42 -2.09
C ALA A 123 10.34 10.03 -3.42
N ARG A 124 9.75 9.21 -4.31
CA ARG A 124 9.15 9.71 -5.56
C ARG A 124 7.97 10.64 -5.29
N LEU A 125 7.07 10.26 -4.39
CA LEU A 125 5.87 11.01 -4.08
C LEU A 125 6.22 12.41 -3.56
N ARG A 126 7.22 12.53 -2.70
CA ARG A 126 7.76 13.80 -2.19
C ARG A 126 8.17 14.74 -3.33
N SER A 127 9.00 14.25 -4.26
CA SER A 127 9.44 15.04 -5.41
C SER A 127 8.27 15.44 -6.31
N THR A 128 7.27 14.57 -6.47
CA THR A 128 6.09 14.86 -7.30
C THR A 128 5.15 15.87 -6.66
N ILE A 129 4.96 15.84 -5.34
CA ILE A 129 4.17 16.83 -4.59
C ILE A 129 4.85 18.20 -4.67
N GLU A 130 6.17 18.26 -4.49
CA GLU A 130 6.92 19.50 -4.65
C GLU A 130 6.79 20.06 -6.08
N LYS A 131 6.92 19.19 -7.10
CA LYS A 131 6.74 19.59 -8.50
C LYS A 131 5.32 20.09 -8.78
N ALA A 132 4.31 19.54 -8.11
CA ALA A 132 2.90 19.95 -8.22
C ALA A 132 2.58 21.26 -7.48
N GLY A 133 3.56 21.92 -6.85
CA GLY A 133 3.35 23.14 -6.06
C GLY A 133 2.88 22.88 -4.62
N GLY A 134 3.01 21.65 -4.14
CA GLY A 134 2.68 21.26 -2.77
C GLY A 134 3.78 21.58 -1.75
N PRO A 135 3.57 21.18 -0.49
CA PRO A 135 4.49 21.48 0.59
C PRO A 135 5.82 20.74 0.42
N ARG A 136 6.91 21.43 0.78
CA ARG A 136 8.23 20.82 0.88
C ARG A 136 8.35 20.11 2.21
N PHE A 137 8.35 18.80 2.18
CA PHE A 137 8.73 18.01 3.34
C PHE A 137 10.26 18.06 3.46
N ALA A 138 10.82 18.40 4.62
CA ALA A 138 12.26 18.27 4.90
C ALA A 138 12.61 16.80 5.16
N ALA A 139 13.60 16.22 4.43
CA ALA A 139 13.97 14.80 4.55
C ALA A 139 14.38 14.51 5.98
N SER A 140 13.42 14.04 6.77
CA SER A 140 13.53 13.90 8.21
C SER A 140 13.54 12.41 8.50
N GLY A 141 14.52 11.95 9.28
CA GLY A 141 14.55 10.58 9.79
C GLY A 141 13.30 10.20 10.62
N ALA A 142 12.41 11.16 10.92
CA ALA A 142 11.12 10.93 11.57
C ALA A 142 9.99 10.47 10.63
N ASP A 143 10.21 10.44 9.30
CA ASP A 143 9.24 9.89 8.34
C ASP A 143 9.21 8.34 8.38
N ARG A 144 10.22 7.72 9.02
CA ARG A 144 10.34 6.28 9.25
C ARG A 144 9.60 5.89 10.54
N PHE A 145 8.61 5.00 10.45
CA PHE A 145 8.08 4.33 11.63
C PHE A 145 8.98 3.16 12.02
N ASP A 146 9.95 3.40 12.90
CA ASP A 146 10.61 2.35 13.66
C ASP A 146 9.63 1.87 14.75
N ILE A 147 8.69 1.01 14.38
CA ILE A 147 7.94 0.24 15.37
C ILE A 147 8.88 -0.88 15.80
N ILE A 148 9.69 -0.58 16.83
CA ILE A 148 10.50 -1.56 17.55
C ILE A 148 9.53 -2.67 17.95
N GLU A 149 9.80 -3.85 17.43
CA GLU A 149 9.01 -5.05 17.67
C GLU A 149 8.74 -5.19 19.17
N ARG A 150 7.47 -5.37 19.50
CA ARG A 150 7.04 -5.75 20.84
C ARG A 150 7.45 -7.21 21.04
N ASP A 151 8.76 -7.44 21.19
CA ASP A 151 9.31 -8.74 21.53
C ASP A 151 8.85 -9.08 22.95
N LEU A 152 7.82 -9.93 23.02
CA LEU A 152 7.25 -10.44 24.27
C LEU A 152 8.09 -11.57 24.86
N SER A 153 9.25 -11.89 24.25
CA SER A 153 10.06 -13.04 24.63
C SER A 153 11.17 -12.70 25.63
N ASP A 154 11.53 -11.42 25.79
CA ASP A 154 12.65 -11.00 26.62
C ASP A 154 12.26 -9.90 27.65
N PRO A 155 12.13 -10.23 28.95
CA PRO A 155 11.63 -9.30 29.98
C PRO A 155 12.63 -8.18 30.32
N VAL A 156 13.90 -8.27 29.91
CA VAL A 156 14.91 -7.25 30.20
C VAL A 156 14.83 -6.09 29.19
N THR A 157 14.54 -6.39 27.92
CA THR A 157 14.37 -5.39 26.86
C THR A 157 13.12 -4.52 27.07
N ALA A 158 12.09 -5.07 27.73
CA ALA A 158 10.86 -4.35 28.09
C ALA A 158 11.09 -3.17 29.06
N ALA A 159 12.11 -3.23 29.92
CA ALA A 159 12.38 -2.17 30.89
C ALA A 159 13.24 -1.03 30.31
N VAL A 160 14.12 -1.32 29.35
CA VAL A 160 15.05 -0.34 28.76
C VAL A 160 14.33 0.66 27.83
N ALA A 161 13.22 0.26 27.19
CA ALA A 161 12.40 1.15 26.36
C ALA A 161 11.74 2.31 27.13
N THR A 162 11.72 2.27 28.47
CA THR A 162 11.12 3.34 29.30
C THR A 162 12.06 4.54 29.51
N ARG A 163 13.34 4.47 29.09
CA ARG A 163 14.36 5.46 29.49
C ARG A 163 15.29 5.92 28.35
N VAL A 164 14.76 6.50 27.28
CA VAL A 164 15.46 7.50 26.44
C VAL A 164 14.37 8.38 25.79
N ALA A 165 13.87 9.48 26.37
CA ALA A 165 14.45 10.82 26.54
C ALA A 165 15.08 11.38 25.25
N GLY A 166 14.45 12.25 24.46
CA GLY A 166 13.14 12.87 24.62
C GLY A 166 12.79 13.83 23.47
N GLN A 167 11.50 13.97 23.19
CA GLN A 167 10.85 15.19 22.74
C GLN A 167 9.34 14.91 22.70
N GLY A 168 8.60 15.60 23.56
CA GLY A 168 7.15 15.39 23.70
C GLY A 168 6.68 15.55 25.13
N ARG A 169 6.95 16.71 25.75
CA ARG A 169 6.31 17.09 27.00
C ARG A 169 4.80 17.13 26.76
N ARG A 170 4.07 16.13 27.24
CA ARG A 170 2.60 16.18 27.34
C ARG A 170 2.23 17.33 28.28
N VAL A 171 1.74 18.43 27.71
CA VAL A 171 0.99 19.44 28.44
C VAL A 171 -0.47 18.99 28.43
N SER A 172 -0.91 18.42 29.54
CA SER A 172 -2.33 18.15 29.78
C SER A 172 -3.00 19.48 30.09
N TYR A 173 -3.83 19.99 29.19
CA TYR A 173 -4.77 21.05 29.55
C TYR A 173 -5.85 20.43 30.44
N ALA A 174 -5.96 20.92 31.68
CA ALA A 174 -7.10 20.65 32.53
C ALA A 174 -8.37 21.18 31.81
N ARG A 175 -9.43 20.36 31.74
CA ARG A 175 -10.75 20.85 31.38
C ARG A 175 -11.16 21.90 32.40
N VAL A 176 -11.46 23.10 31.92
CA VAL A 176 -12.22 24.09 32.67
C VAL A 176 -13.66 23.59 32.72
N GLY A 177 -14.13 23.32 33.94
CA GLY A 177 -15.50 22.95 34.30
C GLY A 177 -15.62 23.04 35.81
#